data_AF-A0AAP3E456-F1
#
_entry.id   AF-A0AAP3E456-F1
#
_cell.length_a   1.000
_cell.length_b   1.000
_cell.length_c   1.000
_cell.angle_alpha   90.00
_cell.angle_beta   90.00
_cell.angle_gamma   90.00
#
_symmetry.space_group_name_H-M   'P 1'
#
loop_
_entity.id
_entity.type
_entity.pdbx_description
1 polymer ?
#
loop_
_entity_poly.entity_id
_entity_poly.type
_entity_poly.pdbx_seq_one_letter_code
_entity_poly.pdbx_strand_id
1 'polypeptide(L)'
;MSESFHLKKGDTAPSLEAILRDDGSEPVDLTEADVWLRLQEPRGGGLVLKSGVSVIDEEQGHVRYVWSESDGDTEQTGRHRADFIVKYPDGAQETFPNDGFHDVVITE
;
A
#
# COMPACT_ATOMS: atom_id res chain seq x y z
N MET A 1 -6.26 -14.35 -5.35
CA MET A 1 -6.35 -13.66 -6.66
C MET A 1 -5.44 -12.46 -6.53
N SER A 2 -4.33 -12.40 -7.27
CA SER A 2 -3.43 -11.24 -7.21
C SER A 2 -4.10 -10.05 -7.88
N GLU A 3 -4.54 -9.06 -7.11
CA GLU A 3 -5.04 -7.80 -7.67
C GLU A 3 -3.86 -7.03 -8.25
N SER A 4 -3.84 -6.91 -9.58
CA SER A 4 -2.85 -6.12 -10.31
C SER A 4 -3.45 -4.77 -10.67
N PHE A 5 -2.89 -3.72 -10.07
CA PHE A 5 -3.25 -2.33 -10.27
C PHE A 5 -2.44 -1.75 -11.44
N HIS A 6 -3.10 -1.04 -12.36
CA HIS A 6 -2.45 -0.48 -13.54
C HIS A 6 -2.62 1.04 -13.56
N LEU A 7 -1.50 1.78 -13.54
CA LEU A 7 -1.47 3.23 -13.66
C LEU A 7 -0.57 3.68 -14.81
N LYS A 8 -0.76 4.91 -15.27
CA LYS A 8 0.24 5.60 -16.09
C LYS A 8 1.10 6.55 -15.26
N LYS A 9 2.30 6.85 -15.76
CA LYS A 9 3.17 7.87 -15.19
C LYS A 9 2.45 9.22 -15.21
N GLY A 10 2.40 9.88 -14.06
CA GLY A 10 1.69 11.16 -13.87
C GLY A 10 0.22 11.01 -13.47
N ASP A 11 -0.34 9.80 -13.42
CA ASP A 11 -1.71 9.64 -12.92
C ASP A 11 -1.75 9.80 -11.40
N THR A 12 -2.66 10.65 -10.93
CA THR A 12 -3.05 10.75 -9.51
C THR A 12 -4.29 9.90 -9.18
N ALA A 13 -4.91 9.32 -10.21
CA ALA A 13 -6.12 8.51 -10.12
C ALA A 13 -6.04 7.29 -11.06
N PRO A 14 -6.59 6.13 -10.66
CA PRO A 14 -7.31 5.85 -9.41
C PRO A 14 -6.41 5.78 -8.16
N SER A 15 -6.96 6.14 -7.00
CA SER A 15 -6.30 5.92 -5.70
C SER A 15 -6.18 4.43 -5.40
N LEU A 16 -5.10 4.04 -4.73
CA LEU A 16 -4.91 2.67 -4.28
C LEU A 16 -5.67 2.49 -2.97
N GLU A 17 -6.75 1.71 -3.01
CA GLU A 17 -7.55 1.35 -1.84
C GLU A 17 -7.31 -0.11 -1.48
N ALA A 18 -7.12 -0.38 -0.19
CA ALA A 18 -6.93 -1.72 0.31
C ALA A 18 -7.64 -1.88 1.65
N ILE A 19 -8.19 -3.06 1.87
CA ILE A 19 -8.76 -3.45 3.17
C ILE A 19 -7.76 -4.40 3.82
N LEU A 20 -7.17 -3.95 4.92
CA LEU A 20 -6.22 -4.74 5.69
C LEU A 20 -7.00 -5.79 6.48
N ARG A 21 -6.67 -7.06 6.20
CA ARG A 21 -7.30 -8.21 6.84
C ARG A 21 -6.23 -9.13 7.38
N ASP A 22 -6.46 -9.64 8.58
CA ASP A 22 -5.59 -10.61 9.22
C ASP A 22 -5.78 -12.02 8.60
N ASP A 23 -4.91 -12.95 8.94
CA ASP A 23 -4.91 -14.37 8.58
C ASP A 23 -6.29 -15.04 8.83
N GLY A 24 -7.05 -14.52 9.80
CA GLY A 24 -8.43 -14.92 10.11
C GLY A 24 -9.51 -14.40 9.14
N SER A 25 -9.16 -13.62 8.11
CA SER A 25 -10.08 -12.84 7.26
C SER A 25 -10.87 -11.75 7.98
N GLU A 26 -10.52 -11.47 9.25
CA GLU A 26 -11.10 -10.38 10.04
C GLU A 26 -10.42 -9.06 9.65
N PRO A 27 -11.19 -7.97 9.48
CA PRO A 27 -10.61 -6.65 9.29
C PRO A 27 -9.78 -6.26 10.52
N VAL A 28 -8.65 -5.62 10.26
CA VAL A 28 -7.74 -5.16 11.30
C VAL A 28 -8.19 -3.81 11.81
N ASP A 29 -8.24 -3.66 13.13
CA ASP A 29 -8.47 -2.38 13.78
C ASP A 29 -7.21 -1.50 13.71
N LEU A 30 -7.33 -0.35 13.05
CA LEU A 30 -6.26 0.63 12.85
C LEU A 30 -6.42 1.86 13.76
N THR A 31 -7.25 1.80 14.79
CA THR A 31 -7.42 2.92 15.73
C THR A 31 -6.08 3.30 16.36
N GLU A 32 -5.70 4.57 16.20
CA GLU A 32 -4.40 5.12 16.60
C GLU A 32 -3.17 4.41 15.99
N ALA A 33 -3.34 3.65 14.91
CA ALA A 33 -2.25 3.00 14.21
C ALA A 33 -1.69 3.89 13.09
N ASP A 34 -0.37 3.87 12.91
CA ASP A 34 0.29 4.52 11.79
C ASP A 34 0.37 3.55 10.59
N VAL A 35 -0.05 4.00 9.41
CA VAL A 35 -0.01 3.19 8.19
C VAL A 35 0.87 3.82 7.12
N TRP A 36 1.77 3.04 6.55
CA TRP A 36 2.61 3.44 5.43
C TRP A 36 2.51 2.47 4.26
N LEU A 37 2.42 3.02 3.05
CA LEU A 37 2.59 2.26 1.82
C LEU A 37 4.07 2.16 1.55
N ARG A 38 4.54 0.92 1.34
CA ARG A 38 5.87 0.61 0.88
C ARG A 38 5.79 0.01 -0.52
N LEU A 39 6.31 0.73 -1.51
CA LEU A 39 6.56 0.17 -2.84
C LEU A 39 7.98 -0.38 -2.90
N GLN A 40 8.11 -1.55 -3.50
CA GLN A 40 9.40 -2.19 -3.68
C GLN A 40 9.52 -2.92 -5.02
N GLU A 41 10.75 -3.04 -5.50
CA GLU A 41 11.03 -3.67 -6.78
C GLU A 41 10.81 -5.19 -6.71
N PRO A 42 10.10 -5.78 -7.69
CA PRO A 42 9.77 -7.21 -7.69
C PRO A 42 10.99 -8.11 -7.86
N ARG A 43 12.13 -7.57 -8.34
CA ARG A 43 13.36 -8.32 -8.67
C ARG A 43 14.56 -8.03 -7.77
N GLY A 44 14.33 -7.44 -6.59
CA GLY A 44 15.42 -7.17 -5.65
C GLY A 44 14.99 -6.72 -4.25
N GLY A 45 13.70 -6.42 -4.04
CA GLY A 45 13.23 -5.86 -2.77
C GLY A 45 13.79 -4.46 -2.49
N GLY A 46 14.30 -3.78 -3.50
CA GLY A 46 14.74 -2.39 -3.40
C GLY A 46 13.55 -1.51 -3.02
N LEU A 47 13.70 -0.70 -1.98
CA LEU A 47 12.68 0.26 -1.57
C LEU A 47 12.54 1.33 -2.65
N VAL A 48 11.38 1.35 -3.32
CA VAL A 48 11.04 2.30 -4.39
C VAL A 48 10.47 3.57 -3.78
N LEU A 49 9.51 3.39 -2.87
CA LEU A 49 8.80 4.47 -2.21
C LEU A 49 8.35 4.00 -0.83
N LYS A 50 8.37 4.92 0.14
CA LYS A 50 7.66 4.74 1.40
C LYS A 50 6.91 6.03 1.72
N SER A 51 5.58 5.96 1.76
CA SER A 51 4.73 7.14 1.98
C SER A 51 3.59 6.83 2.95
N GLY A 52 3.07 7.86 3.61
CA GLY A 52 1.96 7.72 4.55
C GLY A 52 0.64 7.46 3.83
N VAL A 53 -0.22 6.63 4.43
CA VAL A 53 -1.54 6.28 3.87
C VAL A 53 -2.63 6.93 4.70
N SER A 54 -3.72 7.33 4.05
CA SER A 54 -4.90 7.83 4.75
C SER A 54 -5.78 6.65 5.14
N VAL A 55 -6.07 6.51 6.44
CA VAL A 55 -7.06 5.54 6.93
C VAL A 55 -8.44 6.11 6.67
N ILE A 56 -9.27 5.37 5.93
CA ILE A 56 -10.65 5.75 5.60
C ILE A 56 -11.62 5.18 6.64
N ASP A 57 -11.36 3.95 7.06
CA ASP A 57 -12.12 3.25 8.09
C ASP A 57 -11.14 2.47 8.97
N GLU A 58 -10.99 2.90 10.21
CA GLU A 58 -10.09 2.29 11.18
C GLU A 58 -10.64 0.96 11.72
N GLU A 59 -11.95 0.85 11.94
CA GLU A 59 -12.59 -0.37 12.43
C GLU A 59 -12.59 -1.49 11.37
N GLN A 60 -12.66 -1.13 10.09
CA GLN A 60 -12.63 -2.08 8.98
C GLN A 60 -11.24 -2.28 8.36
N GLY A 61 -10.20 -1.60 8.87
CA GLY A 61 -8.86 -1.65 8.28
C GLY A 61 -8.80 -1.10 6.85
N HIS A 62 -9.72 -0.20 6.48
CA HIS A 62 -9.80 0.34 5.13
C HIS A 62 -8.87 1.54 4.99
N VAL A 63 -7.90 1.41 4.09
CA VAL A 63 -6.88 2.42 3.84
C VAL A 63 -6.91 2.86 2.37
N ARG A 64 -6.64 4.14 2.15
CA ARG A 64 -6.55 4.75 0.82
C ARG A 64 -5.23 5.50 0.70
N TYR A 65 -4.47 5.13 -0.31
CA TYR A 65 -3.31 5.87 -0.76
C TYR A 65 -3.65 6.66 -2.02
N VAL A 66 -3.41 7.97 -1.98
CA VAL A 66 -3.54 8.86 -3.12
C VAL A 66 -2.15 9.10 -3.68
N TRP A 67 -1.96 8.80 -4.96
CA TRP A 67 -0.68 9.00 -5.65
C TRP A 67 -0.35 10.49 -5.73
N SER A 68 0.87 10.85 -5.35
CA SER A 68 1.37 12.20 -5.44
C SER A 68 2.30 12.35 -6.64
N GLU A 69 1.89 13.14 -7.63
CA GLU A 69 2.80 13.58 -8.70
C GLU A 69 3.96 14.43 -8.16
N SER A 70 3.74 15.12 -7.04
CA SER A 70 4.75 16.02 -6.46
C SER A 70 5.91 15.26 -5.83
N ASP A 71 5.63 14.07 -5.28
CA ASP A 71 6.61 13.15 -4.70
C ASP A 71 7.21 12.21 -5.76
N GLY A 72 6.69 12.27 -6.99
CA GLY A 72 7.14 11.43 -8.10
C GLY A 72 6.80 9.95 -7.92
N ASP A 73 5.72 9.64 -7.20
CA ASP A 73 5.35 8.26 -6.87
C ASP A 73 5.15 7.39 -8.12
N THR A 74 4.65 7.98 -9.20
CA THR A 74 4.41 7.31 -10.49
C THR A 74 5.50 7.56 -11.52
N GLU A 75 6.61 8.22 -11.15
CA GLU A 75 7.72 8.42 -12.08
C GLU A 75 8.50 7.14 -12.38
N GLN A 76 8.51 6.20 -11.43
CA GLN A 76 9.17 4.92 -11.59
C GLN A 76 8.27 3.95 -12.36
N THR A 77 8.39 3.94 -13.69
CA THR A 77 7.69 2.98 -14.54
C THR A 77 8.21 1.56 -14.33
N GLY A 78 7.31 0.59 -14.34
CA GLY A 78 7.63 -0.82 -14.11
C GLY A 78 6.59 -1.52 -13.26
N ARG A 79 6.84 -2.80 -12.97
CA ARG A 79 6.06 -3.56 -11.99
C ARG A 79 6.69 -3.36 -10.62
N HIS A 80 5.86 -3.13 -9.62
CA HIS A 80 6.21 -2.86 -8.23
C HIS A 80 5.33 -3.70 -7.32
N ARG A 81 5.82 -3.97 -6.12
CA ARG A 81 5.06 -4.63 -5.05
C ARG A 81 4.73 -3.60 -3.99
N ALA A 82 3.44 -3.45 -3.72
CA ALA A 82 2.91 -2.60 -2.67
C ALA A 82 2.61 -3.44 -1.43
N ASP A 83 3.20 -3.05 -0.31
CA ASP A 83 2.85 -3.54 1.03
C ASP A 83 2.42 -2.37 1.92
N PHE A 84 1.43 -2.59 2.77
CA PHE A 84 0.98 -1.68 3.79
C PHE A 84 1.61 -2.08 5.13
N ILE A 85 2.48 -1.23 5.66
CA ILE A 85 3.08 -1.42 6.97
C ILE A 85 2.21 -0.68 7.98
N VAL A 86 1.64 -1.42 8.92
CA VAL A 86 0.88 -0.88 10.05
C VAL A 86 1.76 -0.94 11.28
N LYS A 87 1.80 0.15 12.05
CA LYS A 87 2.42 0.18 13.37
C LYS A 87 1.39 0.59 14.40
N TYR A 88 1.13 -0.33 15.31
CA TYR A 88 0.18 -0.18 16.39
C TYR A 88 0.77 0.66 17.53
N PRO A 89 -0.08 1.32 18.33
CA PRO A 89 0.36 2.10 19.49
C PRO A 89 1.11 1.26 20.54
N ASP A 90 0.82 -0.03 20.63
CA ASP A 90 1.53 -0.99 21.50
C ASP A 90 2.98 -1.28 21.05
N GLY A 91 3.41 -0.73 19.91
CA GLY A 91 4.73 -0.92 19.33
C GLY A 91 4.86 -2.15 18.43
N ALA A 92 3.79 -2.94 18.29
CA ALA A 92 3.72 -4.01 17.30
C ALA A 92 3.71 -3.41 15.88
N GLN A 93 4.35 -4.09 14.94
CA GLN A 93 4.36 -3.72 13.53
C GLN A 93 3.96 -4.92 12.70
N GLU A 94 3.06 -4.70 11.75
CA GLU A 94 2.53 -5.71 10.86
C GLU A 94 2.60 -5.24 9.41
N THR A 95 2.61 -6.17 8.47
CA THR A 95 2.79 -5.85 7.05
C THR A 95 1.76 -6.61 6.25
N PHE A 96 0.92 -5.86 5.54
CA PHE A 96 -0.19 -6.38 4.78
C PHE A 96 0.06 -6.23 3.28
N PRO A 97 -0.37 -7.21 2.48
CA PRO A 97 -1.04 -8.45 2.90
C PRO A 97 -0.06 -9.43 3.59
N ASN A 98 -0.55 -10.17 4.60
CA ASN A 98 0.23 -11.20 5.31
C ASN A 98 0.67 -12.35 4.38
N ASP A 99 -0.13 -12.60 3.33
CA ASP A 99 0.18 -13.53 2.26
C ASP A 99 0.16 -12.81 0.90
N GLY A 100 1.32 -12.78 0.23
CA GLY A 100 1.48 -12.17 -1.09
C GLY A 100 1.88 -10.69 -1.06
N PHE A 101 1.41 -9.94 -2.06
CA PHE A 101 1.68 -8.51 -2.25
C PHE A 101 0.67 -7.92 -3.24
N HIS A 102 0.43 -6.62 -3.18
CA HIS A 102 -0.31 -5.93 -4.23
C HIS A 102 0.62 -5.64 -5.41
N ASP A 103 0.24 -6.09 -6.61
CA ASP A 103 1.02 -5.81 -7.81
C ASP A 103 0.61 -4.45 -8.37
N VAL A 104 1.53 -3.49 -8.41
CA VAL A 104 1.31 -2.20 -9.05
C VAL A 104 2.15 -2.11 -10.31
N VAL A 105 1.53 -1.87 -11.44
CA VAL A 105 2.19 -1.73 -12.73
C VAL A 105 2.00 -0.30 -13.23
N ILE A 106 3.11 0.43 -13.32
CA ILE A 106 3.16 1.80 -13.81
C ILE A 106 3.71 1.78 -15.22
N THR A 107 2.93 2.27 -16.17
CA THR A 107 3.26 2.34 -17.60
C THR A 107 3.52 3.79 -18.04
N GLU A 108 4.22 3.99 -19.16
CA GLU A 108 4.39 5.31 -19.77
C GLU A 108 3.07 5.90 -20.32
#